data_AF-A0A9X3DZH3-F1
#
_entry.id   AF-A0A9X3DZH3-F1
#
_cell.length_a   1.000
_cell.length_b   1.000
_cell.length_c   1.000
_cell.angle_alpha   90.00
_cell.angle_beta   90.00
_cell.angle_gamma   90.00
#
_symmetry.space_group_name_H-M   'P 1'
#
loop_
_entity.id
_entity.type
_entity.pdbx_description
1 polymer ?
#
loop_
_entity_poly.entity_id
_entity_poly.type
_entity_poly.pdbx_seq_one_letter_code
_entity_poly.pdbx_strand_id
1 'polypeptide(L)'
;MFRRKYDEILVPAHREILEVAQQHGFGRPEYAGQDPQIEMGRFLGWLRLTQGSGDGWRETSVLSDSQDRAARIAQYVQVWQSTNDTVKGDMYHASAEIENIANIRKYLRDPDELERLSFDELFRYLTGCHAFLERLRFVSKDIGENLSGLERLRIDFQKKNTFTAVLRTVRYLLAGSGDAIERAYDCIYGSYKLTGFGEACVMELLGWGDTKRPPFNNRSIRGIRLLGFDVEHLVAGE
;
A
#
# COMPACT_ATOMS: atom_id res chain seq x y z
N MET A 1 -13.21 -9.28 -13.46
CA MET A 1 -13.50 -8.62 -12.16
C MET A 1 -12.26 -7.93 -11.59
N PHE A 2 -11.13 -8.62 -11.46
CA PHE A 2 -9.90 -8.06 -10.85
C PHE A 2 -9.29 -6.89 -11.65
N ARG A 3 -9.17 -7.02 -12.99
CA ARG A 3 -8.75 -5.91 -13.87
C ARG A 3 -9.67 -4.70 -13.77
N ARG A 4 -10.99 -4.92 -13.82
CA ARG A 4 -12.00 -3.85 -13.65
C ARG A 4 -11.78 -3.06 -12.34
N LYS A 5 -11.54 -3.77 -11.23
CA LYS A 5 -11.27 -3.13 -9.94
C LYS A 5 -10.02 -2.24 -10.00
N TYR A 6 -8.89 -2.78 -10.45
CA TYR A 6 -7.61 -2.07 -10.34
C TYR A 6 -7.33 -1.14 -11.53
N ASP A 7 -7.41 -1.64 -12.76
CA ASP A 7 -6.96 -0.90 -13.95
C ASP A 7 -8.02 0.07 -14.47
N GLU A 8 -9.30 -0.28 -14.33
CA GLU A 8 -10.39 0.51 -14.91
C GLU A 8 -11.04 1.47 -13.90
N ILE A 9 -10.88 1.23 -12.58
CA ILE A 9 -11.50 2.06 -11.54
C ILE A 9 -10.44 2.73 -10.66
N LEU A 10 -9.62 1.94 -9.95
CA LEU A 10 -8.71 2.51 -8.94
C LEU A 10 -7.53 3.29 -9.56
N VAL A 11 -6.93 2.80 -10.64
CA VAL A 11 -5.83 3.50 -11.34
C VAL A 11 -6.31 4.85 -11.90
N PRO A 12 -7.45 4.95 -12.63
CA PRO A 12 -7.98 6.24 -13.08
C PRO A 12 -8.32 7.19 -11.92
N ALA A 13 -8.98 6.70 -10.86
CA ALA A 13 -9.31 7.52 -9.69
C ALA A 13 -8.05 8.08 -9.02
N HIS A 14 -7.03 7.24 -8.83
CA HIS A 14 -5.76 7.67 -8.26
C HIS A 14 -5.05 8.70 -9.15
N ARG A 15 -5.07 8.51 -10.48
CA ARG A 15 -4.48 9.46 -11.42
C ARG A 15 -5.16 10.82 -11.34
N GLU A 16 -6.49 10.86 -11.33
CA GLU A 16 -7.27 12.09 -11.16
C GLU A 16 -6.88 12.80 -9.85
N ILE A 17 -6.79 12.05 -8.74
CA ILE A 17 -6.38 12.60 -7.44
C ILE A 17 -4.99 13.22 -7.50
N LEU A 18 -4.00 12.51 -8.07
CA LEU A 18 -2.63 12.98 -8.15
C LEU A 18 -2.50 14.23 -9.03
N GLU A 19 -3.14 14.24 -10.20
CA GLU A 19 -3.14 15.37 -11.12
C GLU A 19 -3.74 16.63 -10.46
N VAL A 20 -4.91 16.50 -9.85
CA VAL A 20 -5.55 17.62 -9.13
C VAL A 20 -4.70 18.05 -7.94
N ALA A 21 -4.17 17.11 -7.16
CA ALA A 21 -3.37 17.44 -5.99
C ALA A 21 -2.14 18.27 -6.38
N GLN A 22 -1.43 17.88 -7.44
CA GLN A 22 -0.28 18.63 -7.96
C GLN A 22 -0.64 20.04 -8.42
N GLN A 23 -1.82 20.24 -9.02
CA GLN A 23 -2.32 21.58 -9.39
C GLN A 23 -2.57 22.48 -8.17
N HIS A 24 -2.77 21.90 -6.99
CA HIS A 24 -3.06 22.60 -5.73
C HIS A 24 -1.90 22.59 -4.73
N GLY A 25 -0.66 22.40 -5.20
CA GLY A 25 0.54 22.54 -4.38
C GLY A 25 0.93 21.30 -3.59
N PHE A 26 0.46 20.11 -4.01
CA PHE A 26 0.99 18.83 -3.51
C PHE A 26 2.47 18.67 -3.88
N GLY A 27 3.27 18.10 -2.98
CA GLY A 27 4.73 18.14 -3.10
C GLY A 27 5.41 18.71 -1.85
N ARG A 28 5.25 18.05 -0.71
CA ARG A 28 5.90 18.53 0.53
C ARG A 28 7.45 18.41 0.45
N PRO A 29 8.21 19.31 1.10
CA PRO A 29 9.68 19.32 1.02
C PRO A 29 10.35 18.01 1.41
N GLU A 30 9.75 17.25 2.33
CA GLU A 30 10.28 15.95 2.80
C GLU A 30 10.29 14.88 1.70
N TYR A 31 9.49 15.05 0.64
CA TYR A 31 9.43 14.14 -0.52
C TYR A 31 10.07 14.75 -1.78
N ALA A 32 10.79 15.87 -1.66
CA ALA A 32 11.41 16.52 -2.80
C ALA A 32 12.35 15.57 -3.58
N GLY A 33 12.16 15.49 -4.89
CA GLY A 33 12.92 14.61 -5.78
C GLY A 33 12.59 13.12 -5.67
N GLN A 34 11.60 12.74 -4.85
CA GLN A 34 11.14 11.37 -4.72
C GLN A 34 10.00 11.07 -5.71
N ASP A 35 9.65 9.79 -5.82
CA ASP A 35 8.47 9.36 -6.55
C ASP A 35 7.18 9.93 -5.91
N PRO A 36 6.33 10.66 -6.65
CA PRO A 36 5.09 11.23 -6.14
C PRO A 36 4.11 10.21 -5.55
N GLN A 37 4.21 8.93 -5.96
CA GLN A 37 3.42 7.84 -5.40
C GLN A 37 3.68 7.63 -3.90
N ILE A 38 4.88 7.96 -3.42
CA ILE A 38 5.24 7.83 -2.01
C ILE A 38 4.45 8.83 -1.17
N GLU A 39 4.51 10.12 -1.51
CA GLU A 39 3.72 11.15 -0.82
C GLU A 39 2.23 10.88 -0.98
N MET A 40 1.76 10.46 -2.15
CA MET A 40 0.34 10.17 -2.38
C MET A 40 -0.16 9.00 -1.53
N GLY A 41 0.61 7.90 -1.45
CA GLY A 41 0.32 6.79 -0.55
C GLY A 41 0.18 7.26 0.89
N ARG A 42 1.10 8.13 1.32
CA ARG A 42 1.05 8.72 2.65
C ARG A 42 -0.15 9.62 2.87
N PHE A 43 -0.42 10.54 1.95
CA PHE A 43 -1.53 11.48 2.01
C PHE A 43 -2.87 10.76 2.14
N LEU A 44 -3.13 9.76 1.29
CA LEU A 44 -4.34 8.95 1.36
C LEU A 44 -4.44 8.17 2.68
N GLY A 45 -3.31 7.67 3.16
CA GLY A 45 -3.21 7.01 4.46
C GLY A 45 -3.56 7.93 5.63
N TRP A 46 -2.94 9.11 5.66
CA TRP A 46 -3.18 10.16 6.65
C TRP A 46 -4.62 10.66 6.62
N LEU A 47 -5.21 10.85 5.44
CA LEU A 47 -6.61 11.25 5.29
C LEU A 47 -7.53 10.22 5.95
N ARG A 48 -7.27 8.92 5.73
CA ARG A 48 -8.03 7.85 6.36
C ARG A 48 -7.92 7.85 7.89
N LEU A 49 -6.73 8.12 8.41
CA LEU A 49 -6.48 8.08 9.86
C LEU A 49 -7.04 9.31 10.58
N THR A 50 -7.04 10.47 9.93
CA THR A 50 -7.42 11.74 10.57
C THR A 50 -8.85 12.19 10.30
N GLN A 51 -9.39 11.91 9.11
CA GLN A 51 -10.72 12.38 8.70
C GLN A 51 -11.75 11.26 8.62
N GLY A 52 -11.31 10.00 8.46
CA GLY A 52 -12.20 8.86 8.22
C GLY A 52 -12.23 7.81 9.31
N SER A 53 -11.83 8.14 10.55
CA SER A 53 -11.76 7.18 11.67
C SER A 53 -13.08 6.39 11.87
N GLY A 54 -12.98 5.13 12.29
CA GLY A 54 -14.17 4.26 12.40
C GLY A 54 -14.84 4.03 11.04
N ASP A 55 -16.15 4.25 10.99
CA ASP A 55 -16.99 4.15 9.77
C ASP A 55 -17.15 5.48 9.00
N GLY A 56 -16.59 6.60 9.48
CA GLY A 56 -16.78 7.92 8.85
C GLY A 56 -16.32 8.01 7.39
N TRP A 57 -15.40 7.14 6.97
CA TRP A 57 -15.01 7.02 5.55
C TRP A 57 -16.11 6.44 4.65
N ARG A 58 -17.00 5.58 5.17
CA ARG A 58 -18.16 5.03 4.44
C ARG A 58 -19.26 6.08 4.30
N GLU A 59 -19.46 6.84 5.37
CA GLU A 59 -20.52 7.86 5.48
C GLU A 59 -20.25 9.11 4.61
N THR A 60 -19.02 9.27 4.12
CA THR A 60 -18.66 10.41 3.26
C THR A 60 -19.42 10.36 1.93
N SER A 61 -20.00 11.48 1.50
CA SER A 61 -20.77 11.52 0.26
C SER A 61 -19.91 11.22 -0.98
N VAL A 62 -20.40 10.34 -1.85
CA VAL A 62 -19.89 10.17 -3.22
C VAL A 62 -20.17 11.44 -4.02
N LEU A 63 -19.22 11.85 -4.85
CA LEU A 63 -19.28 13.01 -5.72
C LEU A 63 -19.18 12.55 -7.18
N SER A 64 -20.30 12.61 -7.89
CA SER A 64 -20.36 12.26 -9.32
C SER A 64 -19.66 13.31 -10.20
N ASP A 65 -19.69 14.59 -9.82
CA ASP A 65 -19.04 15.67 -10.55
C ASP A 65 -17.53 15.73 -10.25
N SER A 66 -16.73 15.76 -11.32
CA SER A 66 -15.29 15.97 -11.26
C SER A 66 -14.89 17.32 -10.62
N GLN A 67 -15.70 18.37 -10.77
CA GLN A 67 -15.41 19.68 -10.18
C GLN A 67 -15.55 19.64 -8.66
N ASP A 68 -16.58 18.98 -8.15
CA ASP A 68 -16.77 18.79 -6.71
C ASP A 68 -15.66 17.92 -6.11
N ARG A 69 -15.26 16.85 -6.82
CA ARG A 69 -14.09 16.04 -6.42
C ARG A 69 -12.82 16.88 -6.39
N ALA A 70 -12.60 17.70 -7.42
CA ALA A 70 -11.42 18.54 -7.48
C ALA A 70 -11.37 19.55 -6.32
N ALA A 71 -12.50 20.18 -5.99
CA ALA A 71 -12.60 21.10 -4.85
C ALA A 71 -12.30 20.39 -3.52
N ARG A 72 -12.81 19.16 -3.33
CA ARG A 72 -12.53 18.36 -2.12
C ARG A 72 -11.06 17.93 -2.03
N ILE A 73 -10.47 17.50 -3.15
CA ILE A 73 -9.03 17.18 -3.20
C ILE A 73 -8.21 18.40 -2.84
N ALA A 74 -8.49 19.56 -3.46
CA ALA A 74 -7.80 20.81 -3.17
C ALA A 74 -7.87 21.21 -1.69
N GLN A 75 -9.06 21.10 -1.08
CA GLN A 75 -9.26 21.36 0.35
C GLN A 75 -8.33 20.48 1.21
N TYR A 76 -8.31 19.16 1.00
CA TYR A 76 -7.49 18.27 1.82
C TYR A 76 -6.00 18.39 1.52
N VAL A 77 -5.60 18.76 0.30
CA VAL A 77 -4.21 19.09 -0.04
C VAL A 77 -3.74 20.30 0.76
N GLN A 78 -4.56 21.34 0.89
CA GLN A 78 -4.21 22.50 1.72
C GLN A 78 -4.01 22.12 3.21
N VAL A 79 -4.89 21.26 3.75
CA VAL A 79 -4.72 20.75 5.13
C VAL A 79 -3.45 19.90 5.25
N TRP A 80 -3.19 19.02 4.27
CA TRP A 80 -1.99 18.20 4.22
C TRP A 80 -0.70 19.03 4.16
N GLN A 81 -0.68 20.12 3.39
CA GLN A 81 0.48 21.02 3.27
C GLN A 81 0.70 21.85 4.54
N SER A 82 -0.38 22.20 5.25
CA SER A 82 -0.31 23.06 6.45
C SER A 82 -0.13 22.29 7.77
N THR A 83 -0.37 20.97 7.80
CA THR A 83 -0.18 20.18 9.02
C THR A 83 1.30 19.90 9.28
N ASN A 84 1.70 20.00 10.55
CA ASN A 84 3.02 19.56 11.02
C ASN A 84 3.01 18.08 11.45
N ASP A 85 1.85 17.57 11.87
CA ASP A 85 1.70 16.17 12.26
C ASP A 85 1.19 15.34 11.07
N THR A 86 2.12 14.97 10.20
CA THR A 86 1.90 14.08 9.06
C THR A 86 1.99 12.60 9.45
N VAL A 87 2.24 12.29 10.73
CA VAL A 87 2.45 10.93 11.28
C VAL A 87 1.34 10.49 12.21
N LYS A 88 0.33 11.33 12.42
CA LYS A 88 -0.81 11.03 13.27
C LYS A 88 -1.43 9.67 12.96
N GLY A 89 -1.28 8.73 13.90
CA GLY A 89 -1.82 7.38 13.80
C GLY A 89 -1.08 6.44 12.84
N ASP A 90 0.09 6.85 12.32
CA ASP A 90 0.94 6.05 11.45
C ASP A 90 2.28 5.74 12.12
N MET A 91 2.93 4.65 11.68
CA MET A 91 4.17 4.16 12.31
C MET A 91 5.44 4.79 11.76
N TYR A 92 5.38 5.39 10.56
CA TYR A 92 6.58 5.82 9.83
C TYR A 92 6.61 7.32 9.58
N HIS A 93 7.79 7.92 9.70
CA HIS A 93 8.08 9.24 9.13
C HIS A 93 8.39 9.11 7.63
N ALA A 94 8.30 10.21 6.90
CA ALA A 94 8.58 10.28 5.46
C ALA A 94 9.90 9.60 5.07
N SER A 95 10.98 9.84 5.83
CA SER A 95 12.30 9.25 5.56
C SER A 95 12.30 7.72 5.61
N ALA A 96 11.61 7.13 6.58
CA ALA A 96 11.50 5.67 6.71
C ALA A 96 10.66 5.07 5.58
N GLU A 97 9.59 5.76 5.16
CA GLU A 97 8.76 5.32 4.03
C GLU A 97 9.54 5.35 2.71
N ILE A 98 10.28 6.44 2.46
CA ILE A 98 11.18 6.57 1.30
C ILE A 98 12.22 5.45 1.28
N GLU A 99 12.88 5.20 2.42
CA GLU A 99 13.89 4.15 2.54
C GLU A 99 13.28 2.75 2.31
N ASN A 100 12.11 2.47 2.89
CA ASN A 100 11.42 1.18 2.72
C ASN A 100 11.10 0.92 1.25
N ILE A 101 10.57 1.92 0.54
CA ILE A 101 10.19 1.78 -0.88
C ILE A 101 11.44 1.66 -1.77
N ALA A 102 12.50 2.41 -1.46
CA ALA A 102 13.79 2.25 -2.13
C ALA A 102 14.35 0.82 -1.94
N ASN A 103 14.25 0.26 -0.74
CA ASN A 103 14.68 -1.11 -0.45
C ASN A 103 13.84 -2.16 -1.19
N ILE A 104 12.51 -2.00 -1.27
CA ILE A 104 11.65 -2.88 -2.08
C ILE A 104 12.12 -2.87 -3.55
N ARG A 105 12.33 -1.69 -4.12
CA ARG A 105 12.75 -1.55 -5.52
C ARG A 105 14.13 -2.11 -5.78
N LYS A 106 15.06 -1.95 -4.83
CA LYS A 106 16.42 -2.44 -4.96
C LYS A 106 16.51 -3.95 -4.78
N TYR A 107 15.95 -4.48 -3.71
CA TYR A 107 16.22 -5.85 -3.28
C TYR A 107 15.12 -6.85 -3.64
N LEU A 108 13.86 -6.42 -3.78
CA LEU A 108 12.76 -7.33 -4.09
C LEU A 108 12.41 -7.37 -5.58
N ARG A 109 12.64 -6.28 -6.31
CA ARG A 109 12.36 -6.21 -7.75
C ARG A 109 13.48 -6.80 -8.60
N ASP A 110 14.74 -6.61 -8.20
CA ASP A 110 15.88 -7.16 -8.91
C ASP A 110 16.00 -8.66 -8.61
N PRO A 111 15.87 -9.55 -9.62
CA PRO A 111 15.96 -10.99 -9.40
C PRO A 111 17.28 -11.46 -8.78
N ASP A 112 18.39 -10.80 -9.11
CA ASP A 112 19.73 -11.19 -8.65
C ASP A 112 19.93 -10.78 -7.19
N GLU A 113 19.46 -9.59 -6.80
CA GLU A 113 19.47 -9.16 -5.41
C GLU A 113 18.52 -10.00 -4.56
N LEU A 114 17.31 -10.28 -5.07
CA LEU A 114 16.29 -11.08 -4.39
C LEU A 114 16.80 -12.49 -4.05
N GLU A 115 17.49 -13.15 -4.97
CA GLU A 115 18.04 -14.50 -4.77
C GLU A 115 19.12 -14.57 -3.67
N ARG A 116 19.78 -13.45 -3.35
CA ARG A 116 20.83 -13.39 -2.33
C ARG A 116 20.29 -13.18 -0.91
N LEU A 117 19.02 -12.83 -0.77
CA LEU A 117 18.45 -12.51 0.53
C LEU A 117 18.29 -13.74 1.41
N SER A 118 18.51 -13.57 2.71
CA SER A 118 17.97 -14.48 3.72
C SER A 118 16.46 -14.29 3.88
N PHE A 119 15.80 -15.25 4.55
CA PHE A 119 14.38 -15.09 4.92
C PHE A 119 14.15 -13.82 5.76
N ASP A 120 15.06 -13.49 6.68
CA ASP A 120 14.92 -12.34 7.56
C ASP A 120 15.03 -11.02 6.81
N GLU A 121 15.93 -10.93 5.84
CA GLU A 121 16.06 -9.75 4.99
C GLU A 121 14.85 -9.59 4.08
N LEU A 122 14.40 -10.68 3.45
CA LEU A 122 13.20 -10.67 2.62
C LEU A 122 11.98 -10.23 3.45
N PHE A 123 11.78 -10.81 4.64
CA PHE A 123 10.71 -10.43 5.55
C PHE A 123 10.78 -8.96 5.93
N ARG A 124 11.96 -8.45 6.28
CA ARG A 124 12.18 -7.04 6.61
C ARG A 124 11.75 -6.13 5.47
N TYR A 125 12.12 -6.43 4.23
CA TYR A 125 11.71 -5.61 3.09
C TYR A 125 10.21 -5.72 2.78
N LEU A 126 9.60 -6.90 2.96
CA LEU A 126 8.15 -7.05 2.84
C LEU A 126 7.39 -6.21 3.88
N THR A 127 7.94 -6.04 5.09
CA THR A 127 7.33 -5.17 6.11
C THR A 127 7.41 -3.67 5.79
N GLY A 128 8.10 -3.30 4.72
CA GLY A 128 7.97 -1.96 4.12
C GLY A 128 6.58 -1.70 3.52
N CYS A 129 5.81 -2.73 3.21
CA CYS A 129 4.39 -2.59 2.85
C CYS A 129 3.54 -2.46 4.12
N HIS A 130 2.76 -1.39 4.21
CA HIS A 130 1.88 -1.14 5.36
C HIS A 130 0.85 -2.25 5.56
N ALA A 131 0.24 -2.76 4.48
CA ALA A 131 -0.73 -3.84 4.57
C ALA A 131 -0.15 -5.12 5.17
N PHE A 132 1.13 -5.40 4.93
CA PHE A 132 1.79 -6.55 5.51
C PHE A 132 2.22 -6.30 6.95
N LEU A 133 2.80 -5.13 7.25
CA LEU A 133 3.14 -4.77 8.63
C LEU A 133 1.92 -4.80 9.56
N GLU A 134 0.78 -4.26 9.11
CA GLU A 134 -0.48 -4.24 9.87
C GLU A 134 -0.97 -5.64 10.26
N ARG A 135 -0.46 -6.71 9.63
CA ARG A 135 -0.74 -8.09 10.05
C ARG A 135 -0.30 -8.37 11.48
N LEU A 136 0.61 -7.58 12.05
CA LEU A 136 1.05 -7.69 13.45
C LEU A 136 -0.11 -7.60 14.46
N ARG A 137 -1.25 -7.01 14.09
CA ARG A 137 -2.42 -6.93 14.97
C ARG A 137 -3.21 -8.24 15.07
N PHE A 138 -2.92 -9.20 14.19
CA PHE A 138 -3.65 -10.46 14.07
C PHE A 138 -2.82 -11.69 14.44
N VAL A 139 -1.55 -11.52 14.82
CA VAL A 139 -0.69 -12.64 15.19
C VAL A 139 -0.96 -13.04 16.64
N SER A 140 -1.09 -14.34 16.90
CA SER A 140 -1.42 -14.84 18.25
C SER A 140 -0.29 -14.54 19.23
N LYS A 141 -0.64 -14.09 20.44
CA LYS A 141 0.31 -13.92 21.55
C LYS A 141 0.89 -15.26 22.03
N ASP A 142 0.23 -16.38 21.75
CA ASP A 142 0.67 -17.73 22.14
C ASP A 142 1.99 -18.15 21.47
N ILE A 143 2.39 -17.48 20.39
CA ILE A 143 3.70 -17.69 19.74
C ILE A 143 4.85 -17.35 20.69
N GLY A 144 4.63 -16.41 21.61
CA GLY A 144 5.60 -15.99 22.62
C GLY A 144 5.18 -14.67 23.25
N GLU A 145 4.92 -14.71 24.56
CA GLU A 145 4.42 -13.56 25.31
C GLU A 145 5.44 -12.42 25.41
N ASN A 146 6.72 -12.77 25.50
CA ASN A 146 7.84 -11.81 25.60
C ASN A 146 8.34 -11.28 24.25
N LEU A 147 7.77 -11.74 23.13
CA LEU A 147 8.16 -11.29 21.80
C LEU A 147 7.45 -9.97 21.44
N SER A 148 8.08 -9.17 20.59
CA SER A 148 7.41 -8.06 19.92
C SER A 148 6.36 -8.56 18.91
N GLY A 149 5.46 -7.67 18.48
CA GLY A 149 4.50 -8.00 17.41
C GLY A 149 5.18 -8.36 16.10
N LEU A 150 6.31 -7.72 15.79
CA LEU A 150 7.09 -7.98 14.58
C LEU A 150 7.77 -9.35 14.60
N GLU A 151 8.35 -9.76 15.74
CA GLU A 151 8.95 -11.09 15.91
C GLU A 151 7.90 -12.20 15.78
N ARG A 152 6.72 -12.00 16.40
CA ARG A 152 5.61 -12.95 16.24
C ARG A 152 5.15 -13.05 14.79
N LEU A 153 5.04 -11.92 14.08
CA LEU A 153 4.69 -11.91 12.66
C LEU A 153 5.74 -12.64 11.82
N ARG A 154 7.03 -12.43 12.07
CA ARG A 154 8.12 -13.15 11.40
C ARG A 154 7.98 -14.66 11.57
N ILE A 155 7.81 -15.11 12.81
CA ILE A 155 7.69 -16.54 13.15
C ILE A 155 6.43 -17.15 12.54
N ASP A 156 5.28 -16.49 12.68
CA ASP A 156 4.02 -16.96 12.10
C ASP A 156 4.09 -17.06 10.58
N PHE A 157 4.65 -16.04 9.92
CA PHE A 157 4.80 -16.00 8.47
C PHE A 157 5.76 -17.08 7.97
N GLN A 158 6.89 -17.29 8.65
CA GLN A 158 7.85 -18.35 8.33
C GLN A 158 7.27 -19.75 8.54
N LYS A 159 6.46 -19.94 9.58
CA LYS A 159 5.81 -21.23 9.85
C LYS A 159 4.79 -21.59 8.77
N LYS A 160 4.12 -20.58 8.20
CA LYS A 160 3.06 -20.76 7.21
C LYS A 160 3.55 -20.76 5.77
N ASN A 161 4.77 -20.30 5.51
CA ASN A 161 5.33 -20.16 4.17
C ASN A 161 6.80 -20.55 4.15
N THR A 162 7.20 -21.44 3.23
CA THR A 162 8.61 -21.76 3.04
C THR A 162 9.34 -20.59 2.40
N PHE A 163 10.64 -20.42 2.70
CA PHE A 163 11.46 -19.38 2.08
C PHE A 163 11.41 -19.44 0.54
N THR A 164 11.51 -20.63 -0.05
CA THR A 164 11.39 -20.84 -1.49
C THR A 164 10.05 -20.37 -2.05
N ALA A 165 8.94 -20.62 -1.34
CA ALA A 165 7.63 -20.15 -1.78
C ALA A 165 7.55 -18.63 -1.78
N VAL A 166 8.02 -17.99 -0.71
CA VAL A 166 8.02 -16.52 -0.63
C VAL A 166 8.90 -15.91 -1.72
N LEU A 167 10.12 -16.41 -1.89
CA LEU A 167 11.05 -15.97 -2.94
C LEU A 167 10.42 -16.09 -4.33
N ARG A 168 9.84 -17.26 -4.64
CA ARG A 168 9.16 -17.52 -5.92
C ARG A 168 8.01 -16.56 -6.17
N THR A 169 7.18 -16.30 -5.16
CA THR A 169 6.04 -15.40 -5.27
C THR A 169 6.46 -13.96 -5.50
N VAL A 170 7.43 -13.45 -4.72
CA VAL A 170 7.93 -12.07 -4.88
C VAL A 170 8.56 -11.88 -6.26
N ARG A 171 9.40 -12.83 -6.70
CA ARG A 171 10.00 -12.80 -8.03
C ARG A 171 8.96 -12.78 -9.13
N TYR A 172 7.96 -13.67 -9.04
CA TYR A 172 6.89 -13.75 -10.01
C TYR A 172 6.11 -12.43 -10.07
N LEU A 173 5.66 -11.91 -8.92
CA LEU A 173 4.88 -10.68 -8.87
C LEU A 173 5.62 -9.48 -9.52
N LEU A 174 6.87 -9.25 -9.10
CA LEU A 174 7.61 -8.02 -9.42
C LEU A 174 8.45 -8.09 -10.70
N ALA A 175 8.93 -9.27 -11.08
CA ALA A 175 9.85 -9.46 -12.20
C ALA A 175 9.37 -10.54 -13.20
N GLY A 176 8.23 -11.18 -12.96
CA GLY A 176 7.65 -12.14 -13.89
C GLY A 176 7.24 -11.49 -15.22
N SER A 177 7.26 -12.27 -16.29
CA SER A 177 6.77 -11.85 -17.60
C SER A 177 5.23 -11.72 -17.64
N GLY A 178 4.71 -11.10 -18.70
CA GLY A 178 3.26 -11.00 -18.92
C GLY A 178 2.60 -9.82 -18.21
N ASP A 179 1.28 -9.90 -18.05
CA ASP A 179 0.48 -8.83 -17.45
C ASP A 179 0.58 -8.82 -15.92
N ALA A 180 0.82 -7.64 -15.33
CA ALA A 180 1.03 -7.50 -13.90
C ALA A 180 -0.20 -7.83 -13.04
N ILE A 181 -1.42 -7.60 -13.55
CA ILE A 181 -2.67 -7.91 -12.85
C ILE A 181 -2.95 -9.41 -12.88
N GLU A 182 -2.60 -10.10 -13.95
CA GLU A 182 -2.65 -11.56 -14.00
C GLU A 182 -1.71 -12.17 -12.97
N ARG A 183 -0.47 -11.66 -12.87
CA ARG A 183 0.46 -12.12 -11.84
C ARG A 183 -0.03 -11.84 -10.42
N ALA A 184 -0.56 -10.65 -10.18
CA ALA A 184 -1.17 -10.32 -8.89
C ALA A 184 -2.34 -11.24 -8.55
N TYR A 185 -3.20 -11.54 -9.53
CA TYR A 185 -4.31 -12.48 -9.37
C TYR A 185 -3.83 -13.86 -8.93
N ASP A 186 -2.79 -14.41 -9.59
CA ASP A 186 -2.20 -15.70 -9.22
C ASP A 186 -1.55 -15.69 -7.82
N CYS A 187 -1.01 -14.55 -7.39
CA CYS A 187 -0.49 -14.37 -6.03
C CYS A 187 -1.59 -14.28 -4.96
N ILE A 188 -2.85 -14.06 -5.34
CA ILE A 188 -3.97 -13.92 -4.39
C ILE A 188 -4.83 -15.19 -4.38
N TYR A 189 -5.09 -15.76 -5.56
CA TYR A 189 -6.03 -16.87 -5.74
C TYR A 189 -5.40 -18.11 -6.36
N GLY A 190 -4.22 -17.98 -6.96
CA GLY A 190 -3.56 -19.04 -7.72
C GLY A 190 -2.44 -19.76 -6.97
N SER A 191 -1.53 -20.35 -7.74
CA SER A 191 -0.43 -21.20 -7.26
C SER A 191 0.73 -20.43 -6.60
N TYR A 192 0.73 -19.10 -6.69
CA TYR A 192 1.71 -18.23 -6.05
C TYR A 192 1.21 -17.62 -4.74
N LYS A 193 0.05 -18.07 -4.25
CA LYS A 193 -0.53 -17.57 -3.00
C LYS A 193 0.34 -17.87 -1.78
N LEU A 194 0.54 -16.85 -0.95
CA LEU A 194 1.17 -16.96 0.36
C LEU A 194 0.12 -16.79 1.48
N THR A 195 0.27 -17.57 2.54
CA THR A 195 -0.59 -17.45 3.71
C THR A 195 -0.23 -16.21 4.51
N GLY A 196 -1.21 -15.37 4.83
CA GLY A 196 -1.00 -14.12 5.56
C GLY A 196 -0.54 -12.94 4.69
N PHE A 197 -0.41 -13.13 3.37
CA PHE A 197 -0.08 -12.08 2.40
C PHE A 197 -1.22 -11.95 1.38
N GLY A 198 -2.29 -11.27 1.80
CA GLY A 198 -3.53 -11.17 1.03
C GLY A 198 -3.50 -10.11 -0.07
N GLU A 199 -4.67 -9.85 -0.68
CA GLU A 199 -4.86 -8.90 -1.79
C GLU A 199 -4.24 -7.52 -1.54
N ALA A 200 -4.49 -6.92 -0.36
CA ALA A 200 -3.91 -5.62 -0.02
C ALA A 200 -2.38 -5.65 0.06
N CYS A 201 -1.78 -6.77 0.51
CA CYS A 201 -0.33 -6.93 0.56
C CYS A 201 0.27 -7.06 -0.84
N VAL A 202 -0.36 -7.89 -1.70
CA VAL A 202 0.07 -8.13 -3.08
C VAL A 202 0.01 -6.84 -3.91
N MET A 203 -1.10 -6.12 -3.83
CA MET A 203 -1.33 -4.94 -4.67
C MET A 203 -0.52 -3.73 -4.21
N GLU A 204 -0.26 -3.60 -2.91
CA GLU A 204 0.67 -2.60 -2.40
C GLU A 204 2.11 -2.91 -2.83
N LEU A 205 2.57 -4.16 -2.65
CA LEU A 205 3.92 -4.57 -3.07
C LEU A 205 4.13 -4.36 -4.57
N LEU A 206 3.13 -4.72 -5.39
CA LEU A 206 3.20 -4.51 -6.84
C LEU A 206 3.37 -3.03 -7.20
N GLY A 207 2.59 -2.14 -6.60
CA GLY A 207 2.72 -0.69 -6.84
C GLY A 207 4.04 -0.11 -6.33
N TRP A 208 4.57 -0.62 -5.21
CA TRP A 208 5.90 -0.19 -4.75
C TRP A 208 7.03 -0.67 -5.66
N GLY A 209 6.91 -1.86 -6.24
CA GLY A 209 7.87 -2.38 -7.21
C GLY A 209 7.78 -1.75 -8.60
N ASP A 210 6.60 -1.29 -9.03
CA ASP A 210 6.40 -0.68 -10.36
C ASP A 210 5.94 0.78 -10.23
N THR A 211 6.84 1.73 -10.49
CA THR A 211 6.58 3.19 -10.44
C THR A 211 5.45 3.65 -11.37
N LYS A 212 5.04 2.83 -12.35
CA LYS A 212 3.93 3.14 -13.25
C LYS A 212 2.56 2.78 -12.66
N ARG A 213 2.54 2.09 -11.52
CA ARG A 213 1.32 1.60 -10.88
C ARG A 213 1.21 2.13 -9.45
N PRO A 214 0.07 2.71 -9.06
CA PRO A 214 -0.12 3.13 -7.70
C PRO A 214 -0.15 1.95 -6.71
N PRO A 215 0.38 2.15 -5.49
CA PRO A 215 0.31 1.19 -4.39
C PRO A 215 -1.10 1.15 -3.79
N PHE A 216 -1.82 0.05 -4.00
CA PHE A 216 -3.18 -0.09 -3.44
C PHE A 216 -3.21 -1.04 -2.25
N ASN A 217 -3.69 -0.51 -1.12
CA ASN A 217 -4.12 -1.29 0.03
C ASN A 217 -5.47 -0.77 0.55
N ASN A 218 -6.02 -1.41 1.58
CA ASN A 218 -7.31 -0.98 2.15
C ASN A 218 -7.27 0.45 2.69
N ARG A 219 -6.10 0.94 3.16
CA ARG A 219 -5.98 2.31 3.67
C ARG A 219 -6.07 3.33 2.53
N SER A 220 -5.34 3.13 1.43
CA SER A 220 -5.38 4.04 0.28
C SER A 220 -6.74 4.04 -0.43
N ILE A 221 -7.39 2.88 -0.58
CA ILE A 221 -8.75 2.80 -1.17
C ILE A 221 -9.77 3.57 -0.32
N ARG A 222 -9.69 3.48 1.01
CA ARG A 222 -10.57 4.26 1.90
C ARG A 222 -10.24 5.76 1.83
N GLY A 223 -8.98 6.14 1.63
CA GLY A 223 -8.58 7.53 1.32
C GLY A 223 -9.22 8.04 0.03
N ILE A 224 -9.21 7.23 -1.03
CA ILE A 224 -9.88 7.54 -2.31
C ILE A 224 -11.39 7.72 -2.09
N ARG A 225 -12.03 6.87 -1.27
CA ARG A 225 -13.45 7.00 -0.92
C ARG A 225 -13.77 8.32 -0.21
N LEU A 226 -12.90 8.77 0.71
CA LEU A 226 -13.04 10.06 1.42
C LEU A 226 -12.97 11.26 0.46
N LEU A 227 -12.24 11.14 -0.64
CA LEU A 227 -12.16 12.18 -1.67
C LEU A 227 -13.42 12.21 -2.58
N GLY A 228 -14.40 11.35 -2.34
CA GLY A 228 -15.69 11.36 -3.02
C GLY A 228 -15.85 10.33 -4.13
N PHE A 229 -14.90 9.42 -4.32
CA PHE A 229 -14.99 8.37 -5.34
C PHE A 229 -15.83 7.17 -4.87
N ASP A 230 -16.64 6.59 -5.75
CA ASP A 230 -17.43 5.38 -5.45
C ASP A 230 -16.58 4.11 -5.52
N VAL A 231 -15.80 3.85 -4.46
CA VAL A 231 -14.86 2.71 -4.38
C VAL A 231 -15.00 1.88 -3.10
N GLU A 232 -16.04 2.11 -2.30
CA GLU A 232 -16.21 1.39 -1.02
C GLU A 232 -16.29 -0.12 -1.21
N HIS A 233 -17.07 -0.56 -2.21
CA HIS A 233 -17.25 -1.96 -2.57
C HIS A 233 -15.96 -2.64 -3.09
N LEU A 234 -14.89 -1.87 -3.29
CA LEU A 234 -13.58 -2.36 -3.74
C LEU A 234 -12.59 -2.55 -2.59
N VAL A 235 -12.94 -2.23 -1.34
CA VAL A 235 -12.08 -2.55 -0.19
C VAL A 235 -12.00 -4.08 -0.07
N ALA A 236 -10.79 -4.64 -0.01
CA ALA A 236 -10.62 -6.09 0.14
C ALA A 236 -11.14 -6.52 1.52
N GLY A 237 -11.73 -7.72 1.59
CA GLY A 237 -12.34 -8.26 2.83
C GLY A 237 -11.37 -8.19 4.02
N GLU A 238 -11.92 -7.84 5.19
CA GLU A 238 -11.20 -7.77 6.47
C GLU A 238 -10.90 -9.15 7.05
#